data_AF-A0AAN1BM18-F1
#
_entry.id   AF-A0AAN1BM18-F1
#
_cell.length_a   1.000
_cell.length_b   1.000
_cell.length_c   1.000
_cell.angle_alpha   90.00
_cell.angle_beta   90.00
_cell.angle_gamma   90.00
#
_symmetry.space_group_name_H-M   'P 1'
#
loop_
_entity.id
_entity.type
_entity.pdbx_description
1 polymer ?
#
loop_
_entity_poly.entity_id
_entity_poly.type
_entity_poly.pdbx_seq_one_letter_code
_entity_poly.pdbx_strand_id
1 'polypeptide(L)'
;MRSFVYLLDPETAIFRDAELRDQNSISSIADLIGSDVVQVIRFDEMHSLFVEEEALRAGFTAFTIFDGHATPLAGKIALLGGDGRQPYRSPSITMVEAARRFQCCRPVLDPVFAPVDRMAPKGLILAGALESLQVRIDRRTPLLLGDGAHSEYEDRGE
;
A
#
# COMPACT_ATOMS: atom_id res chain seq x y z
N MET A 1 -3.85 26.07 8.77
CA MET A 1 -2.90 24.94 8.61
C MET A 1 -3.53 23.96 7.65
N ARG A 2 -2.85 23.56 6.56
CA ARG A 2 -3.36 22.50 5.68
C ARG A 2 -3.26 21.17 6.43
N SER A 3 -4.33 20.38 6.36
CA SER A 3 -4.35 19.03 6.93
C SER A 3 -3.98 18.04 5.85
N PHE A 4 -3.21 17.02 6.21
CA PHE A 4 -2.74 16.01 5.27
C PHE A 4 -2.92 14.61 5.85
N VAL A 5 -2.87 13.63 4.97
CA VAL A 5 -2.94 12.20 5.27
C VAL A 5 -1.83 11.50 4.50
N TYR A 6 -1.32 10.38 5.03
CA TYR A 6 -0.48 9.52 4.20
C TYR A 6 -1.35 8.48 3.50
N LEU A 7 -1.25 8.42 2.18
CA LEU A 7 -2.02 7.52 1.33
C LEU A 7 -1.10 6.47 0.70
N LEU A 8 -1.35 5.21 1.01
CA LEU A 8 -0.67 4.06 0.46
C LEU A 8 -1.53 3.40 -0.62
N ASP A 9 -0.96 3.24 -1.81
CA ASP A 9 -1.54 2.49 -2.91
C ASP A 9 -0.78 1.16 -3.09
N PRO A 10 -1.38 0.00 -2.79
CA PRO A 10 -0.67 -1.28 -2.88
C PRO A 10 -0.36 -1.73 -4.31
N GLU A 11 -1.10 -1.26 -5.32
CA GLU A 11 -0.85 -1.66 -6.72
C GLU A 11 0.49 -1.07 -7.19
N THR A 12 0.67 0.22 -6.95
CA THR A 12 1.89 0.95 -7.30
C THR A 12 2.99 0.80 -6.24
N ALA A 13 2.62 0.39 -5.02
CA ALA A 13 3.43 0.45 -3.81
C ALA A 13 3.90 1.88 -3.47
N ILE A 14 3.21 2.92 -3.95
CA ILE A 14 3.53 4.32 -3.64
C ILE A 14 2.88 4.71 -2.31
N PHE A 15 3.67 5.29 -1.42
CA PHE A 15 3.22 5.94 -0.20
C PHE A 15 3.56 7.41 -0.26
N ARG A 16 2.54 8.27 -0.12
CA ARG A 16 2.68 9.71 -0.31
C ARG A 16 1.80 10.50 0.63
N ASP A 17 2.10 11.76 0.82
CA ASP A 17 1.14 12.68 1.41
C ASP A 17 0.03 13.06 0.42
N ALA A 18 -1.14 13.38 0.97
CA ALA A 18 -2.28 13.91 0.25
C ALA A 18 -2.98 14.96 1.11
N GLU A 19 -3.43 16.05 0.50
CA GLU A 19 -4.21 17.06 1.21
C GLU A 19 -5.62 16.54 1.53
N LEU A 20 -6.03 16.71 2.79
CA LEU A 20 -7.42 16.52 3.19
C LEU A 20 -8.18 17.83 2.97
N ARG A 21 -9.18 17.76 2.09
CA ARG A 21 -10.13 18.86 1.87
C ARG A 21 -11.21 18.85 2.96
N ASP A 22 -11.98 19.93 3.04
CA ASP A 22 -13.24 20.01 3.79
C ASP A 22 -13.19 19.52 5.25
N GLN A 23 -12.48 20.28 6.10
CA GLN A 23 -12.44 20.09 7.56
C GLN A 23 -12.09 18.66 8.03
N ASN A 24 -11.41 17.87 7.20
CA ASN A 24 -11.11 16.47 7.48
C ASN A 24 -12.39 15.65 7.69
N SER A 25 -13.32 15.71 6.74
CA SER A 25 -14.51 14.88 6.75
C SER A 25 -14.19 13.42 6.41
N ILE A 26 -15.04 12.48 6.84
CA ILE A 26 -14.92 11.07 6.46
C ILE A 26 -15.11 10.87 4.94
N SER A 27 -15.97 11.68 4.31
CA SER A 27 -16.18 11.67 2.86
C SER A 27 -14.92 12.04 2.10
N SER A 28 -14.15 13.03 2.57
CA SER A 28 -12.88 13.38 1.92
C SER A 28 -11.84 12.26 2.01
N ILE A 29 -11.88 11.45 3.07
CA ILE A 29 -11.01 10.26 3.21
C ILE A 29 -11.49 9.14 2.29
N ALA A 30 -12.80 8.89 2.25
CA ALA A 30 -13.44 7.94 1.35
C ALA A 30 -13.11 8.23 -0.12
N ASP A 31 -13.16 9.50 -0.54
CA ASP A 31 -12.79 9.95 -1.89
C ASP A 31 -11.31 9.63 -2.22
N LEU A 32 -10.40 9.79 -1.26
CA LEU A 32 -8.97 9.49 -1.45
C LEU A 32 -8.71 7.98 -1.57
N ILE A 33 -9.43 7.18 -0.78
CA ILE A 33 -9.39 5.72 -0.85
C ILE A 33 -10.04 5.23 -2.15
N GLY A 34 -11.06 5.93 -2.63
CA GLY A 34 -11.88 5.56 -3.78
C GLY A 34 -13.00 4.58 -3.44
N SER A 35 -13.49 4.62 -2.19
CA SER A 35 -14.57 3.74 -1.73
C SER A 35 -15.51 4.47 -0.77
N ASP A 36 -16.82 4.27 -0.92
CA ASP A 36 -17.86 4.88 -0.10
C ASP A 36 -17.93 4.29 1.32
N VAL A 37 -17.36 3.09 1.51
CA VAL A 37 -17.41 2.36 2.78
C VAL A 37 -16.00 2.09 3.28
N VAL A 38 -15.66 2.77 4.38
CA VAL A 38 -14.33 2.70 4.99
C VAL A 38 -14.41 2.04 6.36
N GLN A 39 -13.53 1.07 6.59
CA GLN A 39 -13.26 0.48 7.89
C GLN A 39 -12.11 1.25 8.56
N VAL A 40 -12.22 1.43 9.89
CA VAL A 40 -11.17 2.03 10.70
C VAL A 40 -10.43 0.95 11.49
N ILE A 41 -9.11 0.93 11.36
CA ILE A 41 -8.21 0.00 12.04
C ILE A 41 -7.19 0.80 12.83
N ARG A 42 -6.94 0.42 14.09
CA ARG A 42 -5.93 1.09 14.91
C ARG A 42 -4.52 0.82 14.37
N PHE A 43 -3.74 1.87 14.14
CA PHE A 43 -2.33 1.74 13.77
C PHE A 43 -1.47 1.62 15.03
N ASP A 44 -1.61 2.60 15.93
CA ASP A 44 -1.02 2.65 17.27
C ASP A 44 -1.96 3.42 18.23
N GLU A 45 -1.45 3.94 19.35
CA GLU A 45 -2.28 4.69 20.31
C GLU A 45 -2.75 6.05 19.79
N MET A 46 -2.04 6.64 18.81
CA MET A 46 -2.22 8.00 18.35
C MET A 46 -2.56 8.09 16.85
N HIS A 47 -2.63 6.97 16.14
CA HIS A 47 -2.88 6.93 14.70
C HIS A 47 -3.86 5.81 14.32
N SER A 48 -4.61 6.06 13.24
CA SER A 48 -5.59 5.13 12.70
C SER A 48 -5.47 5.02 11.18
N LEU A 49 -5.74 3.80 10.69
CA LEU A 49 -5.88 3.47 9.29
C LEU A 49 -7.34 3.51 8.90
N PHE A 50 -7.61 4.12 7.75
CA PHE A 50 -8.87 4.03 7.05
C PHE A 50 -8.61 3.19 5.81
N VAL A 51 -9.36 2.12 5.67
CA VAL A 51 -9.21 1.13 4.60
C VAL A 51 -10.57 0.88 3.99
N GLU A 52 -10.59 0.42 2.75
CA GLU A 52 -11.84 -0.03 2.14
C GLU A 52 -12.35 -1.31 2.85
N GLU A 53 -13.59 -1.30 3.31
CA GLU A 53 -14.16 -2.41 4.10
C GLU A 53 -14.34 -3.70 3.28
N GLU A 54 -14.66 -3.57 2.00
CA GLU A 54 -15.04 -4.69 1.14
C GLU A 54 -13.90 -5.16 0.21
N ALA A 55 -12.67 -4.77 0.50
CA ALA A 55 -11.58 -4.86 -0.48
C ALA A 55 -11.03 -6.29 -0.72
N LEU A 56 -11.38 -7.29 0.10
CA LEU A 56 -10.98 -8.68 -0.14
C LEU A 56 -11.95 -9.41 -1.09
N ARG A 57 -12.29 -8.76 -2.21
CA ARG A 57 -13.13 -9.30 -3.28
C ARG A 57 -12.29 -9.78 -4.47
N ALA A 58 -12.88 -10.64 -5.29
CA ALA A 58 -12.27 -11.04 -6.56
C ALA A 58 -12.01 -9.80 -7.44
N GLY A 59 -10.79 -9.66 -7.96
CA GLY A 59 -10.40 -8.58 -8.87
C GLY A 59 -9.24 -7.71 -8.38
N PHE A 60 -8.94 -7.69 -7.08
CA PHE A 60 -7.77 -6.97 -6.58
C PHE A 60 -6.47 -7.66 -6.99
N THR A 61 -5.55 -6.89 -7.55
CA THR A 61 -4.25 -7.37 -8.03
C THR A 61 -3.12 -7.11 -7.05
N ALA A 62 -3.40 -6.43 -5.93
CA ALA A 62 -2.46 -6.18 -4.86
C ALA A 62 -3.17 -6.04 -3.50
N PHE A 63 -2.42 -6.27 -2.43
CA PHE A 63 -2.86 -6.12 -1.04
C PHE A 63 -1.69 -5.68 -0.17
N THR A 64 -1.96 -5.23 1.04
CA THR A 64 -0.98 -4.80 2.03
C THR A 64 -1.01 -5.73 3.22
N ILE A 65 0.15 -6.23 3.63
CA ILE A 65 0.35 -6.80 4.96
C ILE A 65 0.72 -5.65 5.89
N PHE A 66 -0.05 -5.49 6.97
CA PHE A 66 0.19 -4.51 8.01
C PHE A 66 0.61 -5.21 9.31
N ASP A 67 1.80 -4.89 9.81
CA ASP A 67 2.29 -5.40 11.09
C ASP A 67 1.47 -4.82 12.26
N GLY A 68 0.52 -5.61 12.77
CA GLY A 68 -0.48 -5.18 13.74
C GLY A 68 -1.91 -5.61 13.39
N HIS A 69 -2.13 -6.24 12.24
CA HIS A 69 -3.44 -6.76 11.84
C HIS A 69 -3.34 -8.18 11.26
N ALA A 70 -4.27 -9.05 11.65
CA ALA A 70 -4.18 -10.48 11.35
C ALA A 70 -4.47 -10.82 9.88
N THR A 71 -5.29 -10.01 9.21
CA THR A 71 -5.69 -10.21 7.81
C THR A 71 -5.04 -9.18 6.90
N PRO A 72 -4.73 -9.53 5.65
CA PRO A 72 -4.31 -8.55 4.66
C PRO A 72 -5.36 -7.46 4.44
N LEU A 73 -4.89 -6.26 4.13
CA LEU A 73 -5.71 -5.11 3.78
C LEU A 73 -5.68 -4.93 2.27
N ALA A 74 -6.80 -4.77 1.61
CA ALA A 74 -6.86 -4.49 0.18
C ALA A 74 -7.34 -3.05 -0.07
N GLY A 75 -7.21 -2.59 -1.31
CA GLY A 75 -7.47 -1.20 -1.65
C GLY A 75 -6.43 -0.24 -1.07
N LYS A 76 -6.67 1.06 -1.27
CA LYS A 76 -5.81 2.11 -0.73
C LYS A 76 -5.98 2.24 0.77
N ILE A 77 -4.92 2.64 1.45
CA ILE A 77 -4.90 2.81 2.90
C ILE A 77 -4.57 4.27 3.21
N ALA A 78 -5.39 4.92 4.01
CA ALA A 78 -5.18 6.27 4.49
C ALA A 78 -4.80 6.25 5.98
N LEU A 79 -3.63 6.78 6.33
CA LEU A 79 -3.14 6.89 7.71
C LEU A 79 -3.31 8.32 8.23
N LEU A 80 -4.08 8.47 9.30
CA LEU A 80 -4.36 9.75 9.96
C LEU A 80 -3.93 9.71 11.44
N GLY A 81 -3.71 10.90 12.01
CA GLY A 81 -3.58 11.09 13.45
C GLY A 81 -4.95 11.05 14.15
N GLY A 82 -4.98 10.45 15.33
CA GLY A 82 -6.16 10.26 16.18
C GLY A 82 -6.54 8.79 16.37
N ASP A 83 -7.57 8.59 17.19
CA ASP A 83 -8.14 7.28 17.56
C ASP A 83 -9.19 6.78 16.54
N GLY A 84 -9.23 7.40 15.36
CA GLY A 84 -10.22 7.08 14.33
C GLY A 84 -11.54 7.81 14.51
N ARG A 85 -11.65 8.73 15.47
CA ARG A 85 -12.81 9.60 15.66
C ARG A 85 -12.48 11.04 15.28
N GLN A 86 -13.53 11.80 14.96
CA GLN A 86 -13.37 13.22 14.71
C GLN A 86 -12.98 13.98 15.98
N PRO A 87 -12.18 15.06 15.86
CA PRO A 87 -11.62 15.60 14.62
C PRO A 87 -10.41 14.81 14.14
N TYR A 88 -10.37 14.46 12.86
CA TYR A 88 -9.19 13.81 12.28
C TYR A 88 -8.05 14.81 12.13
N ARG A 89 -6.81 14.35 12.31
CA ARG A 89 -5.61 15.18 12.33
C ARG A 89 -4.57 14.63 11.36
N SER A 90 -3.66 15.50 10.95
CA SER A 90 -2.42 15.05 10.31
C SER A 90 -1.69 14.05 11.21
N PRO A 91 -1.08 13.00 10.64
CA PRO A 91 -0.21 12.09 11.39
C PRO A 91 0.90 12.86 12.10
N SER A 92 1.22 12.43 13.32
CA SER A 92 2.35 12.97 14.10
C SER A 92 3.66 12.18 13.89
N ILE A 93 3.58 11.03 13.22
CA ILE A 93 4.72 10.20 12.82
C ILE A 93 5.18 10.56 11.41
N THR A 94 6.44 10.25 11.10
CA THR A 94 6.96 10.42 9.74
C THR A 94 6.45 9.33 8.80
N MET A 95 6.40 9.63 7.50
CA MET A 95 6.05 8.64 6.48
C MET A 95 7.03 7.46 6.45
N VAL A 96 8.31 7.70 6.77
CA VAL A 96 9.36 6.65 6.87
C VAL A 96 9.05 5.68 8.00
N GLU A 97 8.67 6.18 9.17
CA GLU A 97 8.32 5.34 10.32
C GLU A 97 7.04 4.54 10.04
N ALA A 98 6.02 5.18 9.48
CA ALA A 98 4.79 4.53 9.08
C ALA A 98 5.03 3.39 8.08
N ALA A 99 5.85 3.63 7.05
CA ALA A 99 6.12 2.67 5.97
C ALA A 99 6.74 1.35 6.44
N ARG A 100 7.49 1.36 7.55
CA ARG A 100 8.14 0.16 8.10
C ARG A 100 7.14 -0.92 8.51
N ARG A 101 5.89 -0.54 8.78
CA ARG A 101 4.83 -1.47 9.19
C ARG A 101 4.01 -2.01 8.03
N PHE A 102 4.29 -1.59 6.80
CA PHE A 102 3.57 -2.03 5.61
C PHE A 102 4.45 -2.85 4.67
N GLN A 103 3.84 -3.85 4.04
CA GLN A 103 4.41 -4.58 2.92
C GLN A 103 3.36 -4.74 1.83
N CYS A 104 3.59 -4.11 0.68
CA CYS A 104 2.73 -4.24 -0.48
C CYS A 104 3.05 -5.55 -1.19
N CYS A 105 2.01 -6.34 -1.43
CA CYS A 105 2.08 -7.67 -1.98
C CYS A 105 1.26 -7.76 -3.26
N ARG A 106 1.75 -8.48 -4.26
CA ARG A 106 0.99 -8.80 -5.47
C ARG A 106 1.35 -10.19 -5.99
N PRO A 107 0.39 -10.96 -6.53
CA PRO A 107 0.71 -12.15 -7.29
C PRO A 107 1.46 -11.77 -8.57
N VAL A 108 2.51 -12.51 -8.88
CA VAL A 108 3.25 -12.43 -10.14
C VAL A 108 3.26 -13.78 -10.83
N LEU A 109 3.21 -13.75 -12.15
CA LEU A 109 3.30 -14.92 -13.02
C LEU A 109 4.69 -14.93 -13.65
N ASP A 110 5.53 -15.84 -13.17
CA ASP A 110 6.89 -16.01 -13.67
C ASP A 110 6.87 -17.05 -14.81
N PRO A 111 7.27 -16.68 -16.04
CA PRO A 111 7.31 -17.62 -17.15
C PRO A 111 8.46 -18.62 -16.97
N VAL A 112 8.17 -19.90 -17.19
CA VAL A 112 9.18 -20.97 -17.22
C VAL A 112 9.39 -21.39 -18.66
N PHE A 113 10.60 -21.21 -19.16
CA PHE A 113 10.97 -21.53 -20.54
C PHE A 113 11.72 -22.85 -20.66
N ALA A 114 11.54 -23.51 -21.80
CA ALA A 114 12.24 -24.74 -22.15
C ALA A 114 13.75 -24.49 -22.29
N PRO A 115 14.60 -25.34 -21.68
CA PRO A 115 16.05 -25.21 -21.82
C PRO A 115 16.48 -25.58 -23.24
N VAL A 116 17.63 -25.05 -23.64
CA VAL A 116 18.11 -25.06 -25.04
C VAL A 116 18.39 -26.48 -25.56
N ASP A 117 18.69 -27.40 -24.68
CA ASP A 117 19.01 -28.81 -24.95
C ASP A 117 17.78 -29.74 -24.92
N ARG A 118 16.59 -29.21 -24.62
CA ARG A 118 15.37 -30.02 -24.57
C ARG A 118 14.87 -30.36 -25.97
N MET A 119 14.83 -31.65 -26.28
CA MET A 119 14.19 -32.17 -27.49
C MET A 119 12.69 -32.36 -27.28
N ALA A 120 11.88 -31.70 -28.09
CA ALA A 120 10.45 -31.93 -28.13
C ALA A 120 10.10 -33.24 -28.89
N PRO A 121 8.91 -33.82 -28.68
CA PRO A 121 8.44 -34.95 -29.48
C PRO A 121 8.53 -34.59 -30.97
N LYS A 122 9.15 -35.45 -31.78
CA LYS A 122 9.53 -35.26 -33.20
C LYS A 122 10.87 -34.57 -33.48
N GLY A 123 11.74 -34.39 -32.47
CA GLY A 123 13.13 -33.95 -32.69
C GLY A 123 13.29 -32.45 -33.00
N LEU A 124 12.25 -31.66 -32.72
CA LEU A 124 12.31 -30.20 -32.80
C LEU A 124 12.93 -29.65 -31.52
N ILE A 125 13.96 -28.82 -31.64
CA ILE A 125 14.52 -28.03 -30.55
C ILE A 125 13.71 -26.73 -30.47
N LEU A 126 12.88 -26.60 -29.45
CA LEU A 126 12.09 -25.39 -29.17
C LEU A 126 12.70 -24.63 -28.00
N ALA A 127 13.98 -24.28 -28.13
CA ALA A 127 14.70 -23.49 -27.13
C ALA A 127 13.94 -22.18 -26.86
N GLY A 128 13.64 -21.90 -25.59
CA GLY A 128 12.91 -20.69 -25.20
C GLY A 128 11.39 -20.75 -25.36
N ALA A 129 10.79 -21.91 -25.68
CA ALA A 129 9.34 -22.07 -25.63
C ALA A 129 8.80 -21.95 -24.20
N LEU A 130 7.66 -21.28 -24.01
CA LEU A 130 7.01 -21.21 -22.70
C LEU A 130 6.41 -22.57 -22.34
N GLU A 131 6.85 -23.16 -21.23
CA GLU A 131 6.38 -24.47 -20.76
C GLU A 131 5.30 -24.37 -19.70
N SER A 132 5.46 -23.42 -18.77
CA SER A 132 4.52 -23.21 -17.67
C SER A 132 4.62 -21.80 -17.11
N LEU A 133 3.69 -21.47 -16.22
CA LEU A 133 3.71 -20.25 -15.41
C LEU A 133 3.83 -20.67 -13.95
N GLN A 134 4.78 -20.10 -13.24
CA GLN A 134 4.88 -20.21 -11.79
C GLN A 134 4.20 -19.00 -11.14
N VAL A 135 3.46 -19.24 -10.07
CA VAL A 135 2.83 -18.18 -9.29
C VAL A 135 3.67 -17.90 -8.05
N ARG A 136 4.03 -16.64 -7.83
CA ARG A 136 4.70 -16.20 -6.59
C ARG A 136 4.06 -14.94 -6.06
N ILE A 137 4.23 -14.67 -4.77
CA ILE A 137 3.88 -13.38 -4.18
C ILE A 137 5.14 -12.51 -4.15
N ASP A 138 5.11 -11.44 -4.96
CA ASP A 138 6.07 -10.34 -4.90
C ASP A 138 5.74 -9.46 -3.69
N ARG A 139 6.76 -9.08 -2.93
CA ARG A 139 6.64 -8.35 -1.66
C ARG A 139 7.57 -7.16 -1.69
N ARG A 140 7.03 -5.96 -1.51
CA ARG A 140 7.76 -4.70 -1.64
C ARG A 140 7.47 -3.80 -0.44
N THR A 141 8.51 -3.15 0.07
CA THR A 141 8.34 -2.00 0.97
C THR A 141 7.76 -0.84 0.17
N PRO A 142 6.88 -0.01 0.73
CA PRO A 142 6.36 1.14 0.02
C PRO A 142 7.46 2.11 -0.42
N LEU A 143 7.35 2.60 -1.66
CA LEU A 143 8.15 3.68 -2.21
C LEU A 143 7.60 5.01 -1.72
N LEU A 144 8.43 5.79 -1.04
CA LEU A 144 8.03 7.05 -0.44
C LEU A 144 8.14 8.18 -1.47
N LEU A 145 7.04 8.87 -1.74
CA LEU A 145 7.02 10.10 -2.51
C LEU A 145 6.53 11.22 -1.60
N GLY A 146 7.46 12.04 -1.11
CA GLY A 146 7.13 13.28 -0.42
C GLY A 146 7.38 14.47 -1.33
N ASP A 147 6.56 15.51 -1.22
CA ASP A 147 7.05 16.85 -1.51
C ASP A 147 8.17 17.13 -0.50
N GLY A 148 9.36 17.51 -0.99
CA GLY A 148 10.57 17.73 -0.18
C GLY A 148 10.51 18.92 0.79
N ALA A 149 9.39 19.13 1.49
CA ALA A 149 9.10 20.33 2.28
C ALA A 149 8.77 20.06 3.77
N HIS A 150 8.88 18.83 4.25
CA HIS A 150 8.68 18.50 5.68
C HIS A 150 9.93 17.90 6.34
N SER A 151 11.11 18.28 5.84
CA SER A 151 12.41 18.07 6.47
C SER A 151 13.00 19.43 6.85
N GLU A 152 12.45 20.08 7.87
CA GLU A 152 13.08 21.15 8.65
C GLU A 152 12.19 21.39 9.88
N TYR A 153 12.78 21.70 11.04
CA TYR A 153 12.27 21.58 12.43
C TYR A 153 12.44 20.16 13.00
N GLU A 154 13.35 19.82 13.90
CA GLU A 154 14.14 20.58 14.88
C GLU A 154 15.54 19.95 15.02
N ASP A 155 16.59 20.69 14.69
CA ASP A 155 17.93 20.46 15.25
C ASP A 155 18.71 21.77 15.29
N ARG A 156 18.22 22.73 16.10
CA ARG A 156 19.00 23.84 16.67
C ARG A 156 18.33 24.33 17.95
N GLY A 157 18.57 23.58 19.01
CA GLY A 157 18.11 23.92 20.35
C GLY A 157 18.89 23.16 21.41
N GLU A 158 20.22 23.34 21.44
CA GLU A 158 21.07 23.43 22.64
C GLU A 158 22.51 23.82 22.25
#